data_AF-A0A0L0W2U2-F1
#
_entry.id   AF-A0A0L0W2U2-F1
#
_cell.length_a   1.000
_cell.length_b   1.000
_cell.length_c   1.000
_cell.angle_alpha   90.00
_cell.angle_beta   90.00
_cell.angle_gamma   90.00
#
_symmetry.space_group_name_H-M   'P 1'
#
loop_
_entity.id
_entity.type
_entity.pdbx_description
1 polymer ?
#
loop_
_entity_poly.entity_id
_entity_poly.type
_entity_poly.pdbx_seq_one_letter_code
_entity_poly.pdbx_strand_id
1 'polypeptide(L)'
;MVAQTSLLIQAYNHFVHFVLHTKYQKEKRRVGKNAEEATHKRIAKNRERLCDARKEFAIVNKFPKRYVDVLSHIGAHSDDEFNHQRNVHKIKTLGYCSKNASKFMRALDIVMKNAAQQDPSSSQKRRVPQLPQQPVMSTFTAASKGIAIDFYDPSWYHQLVPAQQKTIPNTKAVVFLPDASQSLLPKKQHHPDEKLTDSSFTCKYWDILVEPYGLLADDSSDDDSDNAEGNNGATGNDSEDEGHDLDAKSPDDAEEGDDEEGYNGNGTDEDEDEDNNGEEEEEQYSDNDQNDEDVQMQDQHHGVDARTLTILEEDEEGW
;
A
#
# COMPACT_ATOMS: atom_id res chain seq x y z
N MET A 1 16.57 40.34 -20.72
CA MET A 1 17.03 40.81 -19.40
C MET A 1 15.88 41.12 -18.45
N VAL A 2 15.04 42.15 -18.67
CA VAL A 2 13.99 42.58 -17.69
C VAL A 2 13.11 41.42 -17.16
N ALA A 3 12.69 40.49 -18.02
CA ALA A 3 11.86 39.34 -17.63
C ALA A 3 12.53 38.38 -16.62
N GLN A 4 13.86 38.22 -16.67
CA GLN A 4 14.59 37.38 -15.71
C GLN A 4 14.70 38.06 -14.34
N THR A 5 14.84 39.39 -14.31
CA THR A 5 14.86 40.14 -13.03
C THR A 5 13.51 40.15 -12.33
N SER A 6 12.37 40.17 -13.05
CA SER A 6 11.05 40.03 -12.43
C SER A 6 10.82 38.62 -11.86
N LEU A 7 11.22 37.58 -12.59
CA LEU A 7 11.11 36.19 -12.12
C LEU A 7 11.96 35.96 -10.86
N LEU A 8 13.19 36.49 -10.82
CA LEU A 8 14.07 36.40 -9.65
C LEU A 8 13.47 37.09 -8.41
N ILE A 9 12.82 38.24 -8.57
CA ILE A 9 12.12 38.94 -7.48
C ILE A 9 10.92 38.12 -7.00
N GLN A 10 10.15 37.52 -7.90
CA GLN A 10 9.00 36.66 -7.56
C GLN A 10 9.45 35.40 -6.80
N ALA A 11 10.48 34.71 -7.29
CA ALA A 11 11.07 33.53 -6.64
C ALA A 11 11.65 33.87 -5.25
N TYR A 12 12.39 34.97 -5.12
CA TYR A 12 12.88 35.45 -3.82
C TYR A 12 11.72 35.75 -2.85
N ASN A 13 10.69 36.47 -3.31
CA ASN A 13 9.56 36.84 -2.47
C ASN A 13 8.79 35.60 -1.97
N HIS A 14 8.55 34.63 -2.85
CA HIS A 14 7.93 33.35 -2.47
C HIS A 14 8.82 32.58 -1.49
N PHE A 15 10.10 32.39 -1.80
CA PHE A 15 11.02 31.63 -0.94
C PHE A 15 11.16 32.24 0.46
N VAL A 16 11.29 33.56 0.58
CA VAL A 16 11.47 34.23 1.88
C VAL A 16 10.15 34.43 2.62
N HIS A 17 9.16 35.08 2.01
CA HIS A 17 7.95 35.50 2.70
C HIS A 17 6.87 34.42 2.80
N PHE A 18 6.92 33.37 1.96
CA PHE A 18 6.05 32.21 2.08
C PHE A 18 6.80 31.00 2.67
N VAL A 19 7.83 30.47 1.99
CA VAL A 19 8.46 29.19 2.38
C VAL A 19 9.26 29.29 3.69
N LEU A 20 10.21 30.22 3.81
CA LEU A 20 11.00 30.39 5.03
C LEU A 20 10.15 30.90 6.19
N HIS A 21 9.25 31.85 5.96
CA HIS A 21 8.33 32.32 6.99
C HIS A 21 7.44 31.19 7.53
N THR A 22 6.87 30.35 6.68
CA THR A 22 6.06 29.19 7.11
C THR A 22 6.90 28.21 7.93
N LYS A 23 8.12 27.87 7.48
CA LYS A 23 9.05 27.02 8.25
C LYS A 23 9.37 27.63 9.62
N TYR A 24 9.64 28.93 9.69
CA TYR A 24 9.90 29.64 10.94
C TYR A 24 8.69 29.63 11.89
N GLN A 25 7.47 29.90 11.40
CA GLN A 25 6.26 29.87 12.23
C GLN A 25 5.94 28.46 12.73
N LYS A 26 6.22 27.39 11.96
CA LYS A 26 6.16 26.01 12.44
C LYS A 26 7.16 25.75 13.57
N GLU A 27 8.42 26.14 13.37
CA GLU A 27 9.50 25.91 14.33
C GLU A 27 9.27 26.68 15.66
N LYS A 28 8.76 27.92 15.55
CA LYS A 28 8.36 28.76 16.69
C LYS A 28 7.22 28.15 17.50
N ARG A 29 6.30 27.40 16.87
CA ARG A 29 5.21 26.67 17.54
C ARG A 29 5.68 25.36 18.18
N ARG A 30 6.57 24.63 17.50
CA ARG A 30 7.18 23.39 18.03
C ARG A 30 8.58 23.20 17.44
N VAL A 31 9.58 23.30 18.30
CA VAL A 31 10.99 23.02 17.96
C VAL A 31 11.12 21.57 17.47
N GLY A 32 11.91 21.38 16.41
CA GLY A 32 12.10 20.12 15.70
C GLY A 32 11.00 19.77 14.69
N LYS A 33 9.90 20.55 14.58
CA LYS A 33 8.75 20.14 13.75
C LYS A 33 9.08 20.07 12.26
N ASN A 34 9.91 20.96 11.73
CA ASN A 34 10.32 20.89 10.32
C ASN A 34 11.19 19.64 10.04
N ALA A 35 12.04 19.25 11.00
CA ALA A 35 12.86 18.04 10.89
C ALA A 35 12.01 16.76 11.00
N GLU A 36 11.04 16.72 11.93
CA GLU A 36 10.05 15.65 12.04
C GLU A 36 9.29 15.46 10.73
N GLU A 37 8.71 16.54 10.16
CA GLU A 37 8.01 16.48 8.87
C GLU A 37 8.91 16.00 7.72
N ALA A 38 10.17 16.46 7.65
CA ALA A 38 11.12 16.02 6.62
C ALA A 38 11.46 14.52 6.75
N THR A 39 11.68 14.02 7.97
CA THR A 39 11.91 12.58 8.19
C THR A 39 10.68 11.74 7.83
N HIS A 40 9.48 12.18 8.23
CA HIS A 40 8.22 11.51 7.91
C HIS A 40 7.96 11.46 6.39
N LYS A 41 8.17 12.58 5.66
CA LYS A 41 8.09 12.61 4.18
C LYS A 41 9.07 11.62 3.54
N ARG A 42 10.30 11.52 4.04
CA ARG A 42 11.31 10.56 3.54
C ARG A 42 10.89 9.10 3.78
N ILE A 43 10.33 8.78 4.95
CA ILE A 43 9.84 7.43 5.26
C ILE A 43 8.63 7.09 4.36
N ALA A 44 7.71 8.04 4.15
CA ALA A 44 6.58 7.87 3.23
C ALA A 44 7.03 7.57 1.79
N LYS A 45 8.00 8.33 1.25
CA LYS A 45 8.54 8.09 -0.10
C LYS A 45 9.37 6.80 -0.23
N ASN A 46 9.99 6.29 0.84
CA ASN A 46 10.56 4.95 0.84
C ASN A 46 9.48 3.85 0.85
N ARG A 47 8.40 4.02 1.64
CA ARG A 47 7.25 3.11 1.72
C ARG A 47 6.51 2.99 0.38
N GLU A 48 6.33 4.10 -0.33
CA GLU A 48 5.82 4.16 -1.70
C GLU A 48 6.70 3.31 -2.65
N ARG A 49 8.01 3.58 -2.70
CA ARG A 49 8.96 2.80 -3.52
C ARG A 49 9.00 1.29 -3.19
N LEU A 50 8.78 0.91 -1.92
CA LEU A 50 8.66 -0.50 -1.51
C LEU A 50 7.32 -1.12 -1.96
N CYS A 51 6.24 -0.32 -2.02
CA CYS A 51 4.95 -0.70 -2.59
C CYS A 51 5.11 -1.03 -4.08
N ASP A 52 5.66 -0.08 -4.84
CA ASP A 52 5.83 -0.21 -6.29
C ASP A 52 6.76 -1.38 -6.66
N ALA A 53 7.91 -1.52 -6.01
CA ALA A 53 8.85 -2.61 -6.30
C ALA A 53 8.25 -4.01 -6.02
N ARG A 54 7.44 -4.16 -4.97
CA ARG A 54 6.74 -5.42 -4.67
C ARG A 54 5.59 -5.68 -5.65
N LYS A 55 4.83 -4.65 -6.02
CA LYS A 55 3.75 -4.70 -7.01
C LYS A 55 4.25 -5.07 -8.40
N GLU A 56 5.30 -4.39 -8.88
CA GLU A 56 5.98 -4.69 -10.15
C GLU A 56 6.48 -6.13 -10.17
N PHE A 57 7.17 -6.58 -9.11
CA PHE A 57 7.65 -7.95 -9.00
C PHE A 57 6.51 -8.97 -9.05
N ALA A 58 5.39 -8.73 -8.38
CA ALA A 58 4.22 -9.61 -8.41
C ALA A 58 3.56 -9.69 -9.80
N ILE A 59 3.49 -8.57 -10.52
CA ILE A 59 2.98 -8.51 -11.90
C ILE A 59 3.90 -9.27 -12.86
N VAL A 60 5.22 -9.02 -12.81
CA VAL A 60 6.22 -9.69 -13.66
C VAL A 60 6.23 -11.20 -13.44
N ASN A 61 6.10 -11.66 -12.19
CA ASN A 61 6.02 -13.08 -11.86
C ASN A 61 4.63 -13.70 -12.02
N LYS A 62 3.63 -12.93 -12.47
CA LYS A 62 2.24 -13.37 -12.74
C LYS A 62 1.55 -13.99 -11.52
N PHE A 63 1.73 -13.37 -10.35
CA PHE A 63 1.07 -13.80 -9.11
C PHE A 63 -0.46 -13.57 -9.17
N PRO A 64 -1.26 -14.34 -8.40
CA PRO A 64 -2.71 -14.14 -8.29
C PRO A 64 -3.12 -12.69 -8.04
N LYS A 65 -4.21 -12.24 -8.69
CA LYS A 65 -4.63 -10.84 -8.65
C LYS A 65 -4.90 -10.35 -7.22
N ARG A 66 -5.52 -11.18 -6.37
CA ARG A 66 -5.71 -10.89 -4.94
C ARG A 66 -4.43 -10.48 -4.20
N TYR A 67 -3.25 -11.01 -4.57
CA TYR A 67 -1.97 -10.54 -4.01
C TYR A 67 -1.55 -9.19 -4.59
N VAL A 68 -1.68 -9.00 -5.91
CA VAL A 68 -1.35 -7.73 -6.59
C VAL A 68 -2.22 -6.57 -6.09
N ASP A 69 -3.50 -6.82 -5.81
CA ASP A 69 -4.43 -5.84 -5.26
C ASP A 69 -3.98 -5.38 -3.85
N VAL A 70 -3.64 -6.30 -2.93
CA VAL A 70 -3.09 -5.95 -1.61
C VAL A 70 -1.74 -5.23 -1.70
N LEU A 71 -0.84 -5.70 -2.58
CA LEU A 71 0.48 -5.08 -2.81
C LEU A 71 0.40 -3.72 -3.54
N SER A 72 -0.78 -3.35 -4.06
CA SER A 72 -1.03 -2.02 -4.64
C SER A 72 -1.48 -0.98 -3.62
N HIS A 73 -1.86 -1.40 -2.40
CA HIS A 73 -2.18 -0.48 -1.32
C HIS A 73 -0.91 -0.13 -0.54
N ILE A 74 -0.43 1.12 -0.64
CA ILE A 74 0.67 1.67 0.20
C ILE A 74 0.45 1.36 1.69
N GLY A 75 -0.81 1.33 2.11
CA GLY A 75 -1.28 0.87 3.42
C GLY A 75 -0.73 -0.48 3.90
N ALA A 76 -0.62 -1.47 3.01
CA ALA A 76 -0.12 -2.80 3.32
C ALA A 76 1.37 -2.84 3.69
N HIS A 77 2.14 -1.83 3.27
CA HIS A 77 3.59 -1.75 3.44
C HIS A 77 3.93 -0.98 4.71
N SER A 78 5.04 -1.33 5.36
CA SER A 78 5.54 -0.67 6.58
C SER A 78 6.43 0.52 6.27
N ASP A 79 6.95 1.18 7.31
CA ASP A 79 8.20 1.94 7.21
C ASP A 79 9.30 1.09 6.55
N ASP A 80 10.04 1.71 5.63
CA ASP A 80 11.30 1.23 5.05
C ASP A 80 12.42 2.21 5.43
N GLU A 81 13.10 1.95 6.55
CA GLU A 81 14.15 2.83 7.08
C GLU A 81 15.55 2.28 6.85
N PHE A 82 16.42 3.06 6.22
CA PHE A 82 17.83 2.72 6.08
C PHE A 82 18.56 2.80 7.43
N ASN A 83 19.08 1.67 7.91
CA ASN A 83 19.87 1.59 9.12
C ASN A 83 21.37 1.74 8.80
N HIS A 84 21.88 2.95 8.95
CA HIS A 84 23.29 3.31 8.75
C HIS A 84 24.28 2.42 9.55
N GLN A 85 23.90 1.90 10.73
CA GLN A 85 24.81 1.05 11.54
C GLN A 85 25.03 -0.34 10.96
N ARG A 86 24.09 -0.83 10.16
CA ARG A 86 24.14 -2.17 9.54
C ARG A 86 24.17 -2.14 8.01
N ASN A 87 24.18 -0.94 7.41
CA ASN A 87 24.14 -0.69 5.96
C ASN A 87 22.95 -1.36 5.24
N VAL A 88 21.79 -1.48 5.91
CA VAL A 88 20.64 -2.24 5.41
C VAL A 88 19.31 -1.52 5.65
N HIS A 89 18.37 -1.72 4.74
CA HIS A 89 16.98 -1.31 4.91
C HIS A 89 16.28 -2.18 5.96
N LYS A 90 15.59 -1.56 6.92
CA LYS A 90 14.88 -2.21 8.03
C LYS A 90 13.38 -2.03 7.87
N ILE A 91 12.70 -3.15 7.56
CA ILE A 91 11.24 -3.25 7.56
C ILE A 91 10.73 -3.29 9.00
N LYS A 92 9.69 -2.50 9.29
CA LYS A 92 8.99 -2.45 10.58
C LYS A 92 7.69 -3.24 10.54
N THR A 93 7.08 -3.47 11.70
CA THR A 93 5.80 -4.19 11.82
C THR A 93 4.64 -3.20 11.93
N LEU A 94 3.64 -3.34 11.07
CA LEU A 94 2.36 -2.62 11.20
C LEU A 94 1.56 -3.24 12.34
N GLY A 95 1.25 -2.47 13.39
CA GLY A 95 0.57 -2.99 14.58
C GLY A 95 -0.87 -3.47 14.38
N TYR A 96 -1.44 -3.23 13.20
CA TYR A 96 -2.77 -3.71 12.78
C TYR A 96 -2.72 -4.88 11.79
N CYS A 97 -1.53 -5.31 11.36
CA CYS A 97 -1.36 -6.35 10.34
C CYS A 97 -1.30 -7.74 11.00
N SER A 98 -2.00 -8.71 10.40
CA SER A 98 -2.09 -10.08 10.92
C SER A 98 -0.73 -10.78 10.91
N LYS A 99 -0.55 -11.75 11.80
CA LYS A 99 0.63 -12.64 11.79
C LYS A 99 0.79 -13.34 10.43
N ASN A 100 -0.32 -13.64 9.75
CA ASN A 100 -0.33 -14.35 8.48
C ASN A 100 0.04 -13.44 7.29
N ALA A 101 -0.50 -12.22 7.23
CA ALA A 101 -0.08 -11.21 6.26
C ALA A 101 1.39 -10.79 6.47
N SER A 102 1.85 -10.77 7.73
CA SER A 102 3.26 -10.59 8.07
C SER A 102 4.15 -11.75 7.59
N LYS A 103 3.68 -13.02 7.66
CA LYS A 103 4.35 -14.18 7.02
C LYS A 103 4.42 -14.00 5.49
N PHE A 104 3.32 -13.63 4.84
CA PHE A 104 3.28 -13.42 3.38
C PHE A 104 4.30 -12.37 2.91
N MET A 105 4.31 -11.18 3.55
CA MET A 105 5.22 -10.11 3.19
C MET A 105 6.70 -10.51 3.35
N ARG A 106 7.02 -11.35 4.36
CA ARG A 106 8.36 -11.93 4.55
C ARG A 106 8.72 -12.90 3.43
N ALA A 107 7.81 -13.80 3.05
CA ALA A 107 8.02 -14.74 1.95
C ALA A 107 8.29 -13.98 0.63
N LEU A 108 7.51 -12.93 0.36
CA LEU A 108 7.70 -12.05 -0.80
C LEU A 108 9.09 -11.39 -0.80
N ASP A 109 9.53 -10.78 0.31
CA ASP A 109 10.85 -10.15 0.39
C ASP A 109 11.99 -11.15 0.21
N ILE A 110 11.84 -12.39 0.71
CA ILE A 110 12.80 -13.48 0.52
C ILE A 110 12.86 -13.90 -0.95
N VAL A 111 11.70 -14.08 -1.62
CA VAL A 111 11.64 -14.43 -3.04
C VAL A 111 12.22 -13.32 -3.92
N MET A 112 11.94 -12.04 -3.62
CA MET A 112 12.52 -10.88 -4.29
C MET A 112 14.05 -10.81 -4.11
N LYS A 113 14.54 -11.03 -2.88
CA LYS A 113 15.98 -11.11 -2.58
C LYS A 113 16.66 -12.22 -3.36
N ASN A 114 16.08 -13.42 -3.37
CA ASN A 114 16.65 -14.57 -4.06
C ASN A 114 16.68 -14.36 -5.58
N ALA A 115 15.63 -13.77 -6.16
CA ALA A 115 15.61 -13.38 -7.57
C ALA A 115 16.68 -12.33 -7.91
N ALA A 116 16.86 -11.32 -7.06
CA ALA A 116 17.92 -10.31 -7.22
C ALA A 116 19.35 -10.88 -7.06
N GLN A 117 19.53 -12.05 -6.46
CA GLN A 117 20.82 -12.75 -6.41
C GLN A 117 21.12 -13.58 -7.67
N GLN A 118 20.10 -14.01 -8.43
CA GLN A 118 20.27 -14.77 -9.67
C GLN A 118 20.53 -13.87 -10.89
N ASP A 119 20.05 -12.62 -10.86
CA ASP A 119 20.34 -11.60 -11.87
C ASP A 119 21.12 -10.42 -11.26
N PRO A 120 22.47 -10.41 -11.41
CA PRO A 120 23.31 -9.31 -10.95
C PRO A 120 22.98 -7.95 -11.57
N SER A 121 22.42 -7.90 -12.79
CA SER A 121 22.03 -6.64 -13.44
C SER A 121 20.79 -6.03 -12.80
N SER A 122 19.86 -6.88 -12.33
CA SER A 122 18.73 -6.46 -11.48
C SER A 122 19.18 -6.10 -10.06
N SER A 123 20.22 -6.76 -9.54
CA SER A 123 20.73 -6.56 -8.17
C SER A 123 21.13 -5.11 -7.87
N GLN A 124 21.73 -4.40 -8.84
CA GLN A 124 22.13 -3.00 -8.67
C GLN A 124 20.93 -2.04 -8.56
N LYS A 125 19.77 -2.43 -9.10
CA LYS A 125 18.55 -1.59 -9.15
C LYS A 125 17.60 -1.87 -7.99
N ARG A 126 17.64 -3.06 -7.40
CA ARG A 126 16.69 -3.49 -6.34
C ARG A 126 17.31 -3.42 -4.94
N ARG A 127 16.78 -2.51 -4.11
CA ARG A 127 17.03 -2.54 -2.66
C ARG A 127 16.56 -3.88 -2.09
N VAL A 128 17.46 -4.61 -1.44
CA VAL A 128 17.12 -5.82 -0.68
C VAL A 128 16.80 -5.40 0.77
N PRO A 129 15.55 -5.51 1.24
CA PRO A 129 15.23 -5.23 2.63
C PRO A 129 15.78 -6.32 3.56
N GLN A 130 16.02 -5.96 4.82
CA GLN A 130 16.22 -6.91 5.91
C GLN A 130 15.15 -6.73 6.97
N LEU A 131 14.63 -7.84 7.48
CA LEU A 131 13.81 -7.83 8.68
C LEU A 131 14.68 -7.85 9.94
N PRO A 132 14.28 -7.14 11.00
CA PRO A 132 14.93 -7.24 12.30
C PRO A 132 14.54 -8.56 12.99
N GLN A 133 15.47 -9.16 13.74
CA GLN A 133 15.20 -10.34 14.58
C GLN A 133 14.12 -10.08 15.64
N GLN A 134 14.03 -8.85 16.15
CA GLN A 134 12.94 -8.40 17.02
C GLN A 134 12.03 -7.43 16.25
N PRO A 135 10.70 -7.64 16.24
CA PRO A 135 9.75 -6.68 15.68
C PRO A 135 9.95 -5.27 16.24
N VAL A 136 9.88 -4.27 15.38
CA VAL A 136 9.86 -2.85 15.77
C VAL A 136 8.65 -2.22 15.11
N MET A 137 7.82 -1.52 15.89
CA MET A 137 6.57 -0.95 15.39
C MET A 137 6.80 0.17 14.37
N SER A 138 5.96 0.15 13.34
CA SER A 138 5.84 1.18 12.30
C SER A 138 5.48 2.55 12.90
N THR A 139 6.00 3.63 12.32
CA THR A 139 5.55 5.00 12.66
C THR A 139 4.15 5.28 12.08
N PHE A 140 3.80 4.65 10.95
CA PHE A 140 2.41 4.62 10.47
C PHE A 140 1.57 3.66 11.32
N THR A 141 0.82 4.23 12.27
CA THR A 141 -0.16 3.52 13.13
C THR A 141 -1.55 3.44 12.50
N ALA A 142 -1.89 4.36 11.59
CA ALA A 142 -3.19 4.38 10.91
C ALA A 142 -3.33 3.21 9.93
N ALA A 143 -4.43 2.46 10.06
CA ALA A 143 -4.82 1.43 9.12
C ALA A 143 -5.42 2.02 7.84
N SER A 144 -4.98 1.52 6.70
CA SER A 144 -5.64 1.76 5.41
C SER A 144 -7.01 1.11 5.34
N LYS A 145 -7.90 1.67 4.52
CA LYS A 145 -9.22 1.08 4.23
C LYS A 145 -9.16 0.23 2.96
N GLY A 146 -10.07 -0.74 2.82
CA GLY A 146 -10.32 -1.49 1.58
C GLY A 146 -9.49 -2.77 1.38
N ILE A 147 -8.45 -3.02 2.18
CA ILE A 147 -7.71 -4.29 2.17
C ILE A 147 -8.62 -5.41 2.72
N ALA A 148 -8.47 -6.64 2.23
CA ALA A 148 -9.19 -7.84 2.69
C ALA A 148 -9.09 -8.08 4.21
N ILE A 149 -10.10 -8.74 4.78
CA ILE A 149 -10.25 -8.91 6.24
C ILE A 149 -9.07 -9.67 6.88
N ASP A 150 -8.54 -10.69 6.21
CA ASP A 150 -7.43 -11.55 6.66
C ASP A 150 -6.06 -10.84 6.70
N PHE A 151 -5.97 -9.63 6.16
CA PHE A 151 -4.80 -8.76 6.34
C PHE A 151 -4.65 -8.22 7.76
N TYR A 152 -5.74 -8.03 8.50
CA TYR A 152 -5.70 -7.35 9.80
C TYR A 152 -5.55 -8.33 10.97
N ASP A 153 -4.97 -7.91 12.09
CA ASP A 153 -4.95 -8.79 13.26
C ASP A 153 -6.35 -8.85 13.91
N PRO A 154 -6.93 -10.05 14.19
CA PRO A 154 -8.24 -10.16 14.81
C PRO A 154 -8.34 -9.44 16.16
N SER A 155 -7.28 -9.49 16.97
CA SER A 155 -7.21 -8.81 18.27
C SER A 155 -7.25 -7.29 18.11
N TRP A 156 -6.71 -6.75 17.02
CA TRP A 156 -6.81 -5.34 16.66
C TRP A 156 -8.20 -4.99 16.10
N TYR A 157 -8.79 -5.85 15.28
CA TYR A 157 -10.15 -5.66 14.75
C TYR A 157 -11.21 -5.57 15.87
N HIS A 158 -11.08 -6.40 16.91
CA HIS A 158 -11.97 -6.36 18.08
C HIS A 158 -11.77 -5.15 19.00
N GLN A 159 -10.72 -4.34 18.79
CA GLN A 159 -10.52 -3.04 19.47
C GLN A 159 -11.12 -1.86 18.70
N LEU A 160 -11.62 -2.07 17.49
CA LEU A 160 -12.26 -1.03 16.67
C LEU A 160 -13.70 -0.75 17.12
N VAL A 161 -14.15 0.48 16.91
CA VAL A 161 -15.58 0.83 17.04
C VAL A 161 -16.39 0.11 15.93
N PRO A 162 -17.63 -0.37 16.15
CA PRO A 162 -18.40 -1.09 15.13
C PRO A 162 -18.58 -0.36 13.78
N ALA A 163 -18.55 0.98 13.76
CA ALA A 163 -18.54 1.76 12.53
C ALA A 163 -17.21 1.62 11.74
N GLN A 164 -16.07 1.49 12.43
CA GLN A 164 -14.75 1.24 11.83
C GLN A 164 -14.62 -0.22 11.38
N GLN A 165 -15.13 -1.18 12.16
CA GLN A 165 -15.21 -2.60 11.79
C GLN A 165 -15.91 -2.84 10.44
N LYS A 166 -16.90 -2.00 10.08
CA LYS A 166 -17.63 -2.02 8.81
C LYS A 166 -17.02 -1.18 7.68
N THR A 167 -16.02 -0.34 7.95
CA THR A 167 -15.51 0.65 6.98
C THR A 167 -14.00 0.66 6.76
N ILE A 168 -13.23 -0.11 7.54
CA ILE A 168 -11.79 -0.28 7.33
C ILE A 168 -11.51 -1.55 6.50
N PRO A 169 -11.81 -2.79 6.96
CA PRO A 169 -11.57 -3.97 6.14
C PRO A 169 -12.62 -4.15 5.03
N ASN A 170 -12.21 -4.81 3.95
CA ASN A 170 -13.10 -5.37 2.94
C ASN A 170 -13.63 -6.73 3.41
N THR A 171 -14.82 -6.74 4.01
CA THR A 171 -15.52 -7.93 4.50
C THR A 171 -16.25 -8.70 3.37
N LYS A 172 -15.62 -8.83 2.20
CA LYS A 172 -16.15 -9.58 1.03
C LYS A 172 -15.10 -10.43 0.31
N ALA A 173 -13.85 -10.41 0.78
CA ALA A 173 -12.73 -11.13 0.17
C ALA A 173 -11.73 -11.57 1.23
N VAL A 174 -11.05 -12.68 0.96
CA VAL A 174 -9.84 -13.13 1.68
C VAL A 174 -8.74 -13.42 0.65
N VAL A 175 -7.47 -13.22 1.03
CA VAL A 175 -6.35 -13.12 0.08
C VAL A 175 -5.31 -14.21 0.30
N PHE A 176 -4.93 -14.45 1.56
CA PHE A 176 -3.84 -15.33 1.95
C PHE A 176 -4.31 -16.77 2.15
N LEU A 177 -3.39 -17.73 1.99
CA LEU A 177 -3.64 -19.10 2.45
C LEU A 177 -3.73 -19.10 3.99
N PRO A 178 -4.48 -20.02 4.63
CA PRO A 178 -4.54 -20.15 6.10
C PRO A 178 -3.18 -20.24 6.78
N ASP A 179 -2.18 -20.80 6.10
CA ASP A 179 -0.77 -20.54 6.39
C ASP A 179 -0.05 -19.94 5.16
N ALA A 180 0.34 -18.68 5.27
CA ALA A 180 1.07 -17.97 4.23
C ALA A 180 2.52 -18.47 4.03
N SER A 181 3.03 -19.39 4.87
CA SER A 181 4.31 -20.07 4.58
C SER A 181 4.27 -20.86 3.27
N GLN A 182 3.08 -21.32 2.87
CA GLN A 182 2.83 -22.14 1.69
C GLN A 182 2.59 -21.31 0.42
N SER A 183 2.56 -19.97 0.54
CA SER A 183 2.36 -19.06 -0.59
C SER A 183 3.68 -18.75 -1.29
N LEU A 184 3.64 -18.45 -2.59
CA LEU A 184 4.83 -18.07 -3.40
C LEU A 184 5.92 -19.17 -3.50
N LEU A 185 5.58 -20.43 -3.19
CA LEU A 185 6.49 -21.57 -3.33
C LEU A 185 6.90 -21.81 -4.80
N PRO A 186 8.07 -22.43 -5.06
CA PRO A 186 8.52 -22.73 -6.42
C PRO A 186 7.47 -23.50 -7.22
N LYS A 187 7.39 -23.30 -8.55
CA LYS A 187 6.32 -23.82 -9.44
C LYS A 187 5.98 -25.32 -9.29
N LYS A 188 6.90 -26.14 -8.78
CA LYS A 188 6.75 -27.59 -8.53
C LYS A 188 6.15 -27.93 -7.15
N GLN A 189 6.20 -27.00 -6.19
CA GLN A 189 5.71 -27.09 -4.81
C GLN A 189 4.56 -26.10 -4.54
N HIS A 190 4.30 -25.16 -5.45
CA HIS A 190 3.22 -24.18 -5.46
C HIS A 190 1.87 -24.77 -5.03
N HIS A 191 1.23 -24.14 -4.05
CA HIS A 191 -0.02 -24.65 -3.48
C HIS A 191 -1.11 -24.76 -4.57
N PRO A 192 -1.92 -25.83 -4.62
CA PRO A 192 -2.90 -26.02 -5.70
C PRO A 192 -3.93 -24.88 -5.72
N ASP A 193 -4.39 -24.44 -4.55
CA ASP A 193 -5.44 -23.43 -4.43
C ASP A 193 -4.97 -22.00 -4.74
N GLU A 194 -3.66 -21.74 -4.86
CA GLU A 194 -3.20 -20.43 -5.33
C GLU A 194 -3.70 -20.13 -6.76
N LYS A 195 -3.97 -21.19 -7.56
CA LYS A 195 -4.50 -21.12 -8.92
C LYS A 195 -6.02 -20.97 -9.01
N LEU A 196 -6.74 -20.94 -7.88
CA LEU A 196 -8.18 -20.62 -7.88
C LEU A 196 -8.41 -19.17 -8.31
N THR A 197 -9.58 -18.92 -8.90
CA THR A 197 -10.09 -17.55 -9.06
C THR A 197 -10.33 -16.93 -7.69
N ASP A 198 -10.21 -15.62 -7.55
CA ASP A 198 -10.30 -14.96 -6.25
C ASP A 198 -11.67 -15.17 -5.57
N SER A 199 -12.73 -15.37 -6.36
CA SER A 199 -14.07 -15.78 -5.89
C SER A 199 -14.07 -17.21 -5.32
N SER A 200 -13.57 -18.21 -6.07
CA SER A 200 -13.49 -19.59 -5.58
C SER A 200 -12.52 -19.76 -4.41
N PHE A 201 -11.44 -18.95 -4.38
CA PHE A 201 -10.53 -18.86 -3.25
C PHE A 201 -11.22 -18.31 -2.00
N THR A 202 -11.95 -17.20 -2.16
CA THR A 202 -12.74 -16.60 -1.08
C THR A 202 -13.76 -17.60 -0.53
N CYS A 203 -14.61 -18.20 -1.38
CA CYS A 203 -15.60 -19.17 -0.93
C CYS A 203 -15.01 -20.43 -0.30
N LYS A 204 -13.77 -20.82 -0.62
CA LYS A 204 -13.09 -21.98 -0.01
C LYS A 204 -12.54 -21.70 1.39
N TYR A 205 -12.09 -20.47 1.63
CA TYR A 205 -11.38 -20.11 2.86
C TYR A 205 -12.13 -19.11 3.75
N TRP A 206 -13.30 -18.62 3.33
CA TRP A 206 -14.11 -17.64 4.07
C TRP A 206 -14.32 -18.10 5.51
N ASP A 207 -14.98 -19.23 5.73
CA ASP A 207 -15.38 -19.66 7.08
C ASP A 207 -14.18 -19.77 8.03
N ILE A 208 -13.09 -20.39 7.56
CA ILE A 208 -11.85 -20.62 8.31
C ILE A 208 -11.12 -19.31 8.63
N LEU A 209 -11.05 -18.37 7.69
CA LEU A 209 -10.33 -17.12 7.86
C LEU A 209 -11.17 -16.04 8.55
N VAL A 210 -12.49 -16.19 8.60
CA VAL A 210 -13.43 -15.17 9.08
C VAL A 210 -14.02 -15.50 10.46
N GLU A 211 -14.00 -16.78 10.89
CA GLU A 211 -14.28 -17.20 12.27
C GLU A 211 -13.64 -16.29 13.34
N PRO A 212 -12.33 -15.92 13.28
CA PRO A 212 -11.70 -15.11 14.34
C PRO A 212 -12.24 -13.68 14.47
N TYR A 213 -13.01 -13.20 13.50
CA TYR A 213 -13.58 -11.85 13.46
C TYR A 213 -15.05 -11.82 13.89
N GLY A 214 -15.70 -12.98 14.09
CA GLY A 214 -17.12 -13.03 14.44
C GLY A 214 -18.05 -12.54 13.32
N LEU A 215 -17.69 -12.78 12.05
CA LEU A 215 -18.51 -12.40 10.88
C LEU A 215 -19.07 -13.62 10.12
N LEU A 216 -19.01 -14.81 10.73
CA LEU A 216 -19.88 -15.91 10.31
C LEU A 216 -21.31 -15.55 10.73
N ALA A 217 -22.31 -16.03 9.99
CA ALA A 217 -23.68 -15.94 10.47
C ALA A 217 -23.83 -16.82 11.71
N ASP A 218 -24.39 -16.28 12.79
CA ASP A 218 -24.89 -17.13 13.87
C ASP A 218 -25.96 -18.05 13.28
N ASP A 219 -25.83 -19.36 13.49
CA ASP A 219 -26.84 -20.39 13.17
C ASP A 219 -28.04 -20.31 14.15
N SER A 220 -28.34 -19.10 14.63
CA SER A 220 -29.45 -18.76 15.51
C SER A 220 -30.73 -18.73 14.70
N SER A 221 -31.45 -19.84 14.71
CA SER A 221 -32.75 -19.99 14.05
C SER A 221 -33.83 -19.16 14.74
N ASP A 222 -33.89 -17.85 14.43
CA ASP A 222 -35.13 -17.08 14.59
C ASP A 222 -36.09 -17.44 13.44
N ASP A 223 -36.98 -18.37 13.76
CA ASP A 223 -38.12 -18.80 12.95
C ASP A 223 -39.23 -17.75 12.99
N ASP A 224 -39.13 -16.74 12.12
CA ASP A 224 -40.27 -15.88 11.75
C ASP A 224 -40.73 -16.22 10.32
N SER A 225 -41.78 -17.03 10.26
CA SER A 225 -42.46 -17.44 9.03
C SER A 225 -43.27 -16.30 8.40
N ASP A 226 -43.75 -16.56 7.19
CA ASP A 226 -44.77 -15.81 6.45
C ASP A 226 -44.26 -14.50 5.78
N ASN A 227 -44.62 -14.18 4.53
CA ASN A 227 -45.49 -14.88 3.59
C ASN A 227 -44.97 -14.75 2.14
N ALA A 228 -45.21 -15.75 1.31
CA ALA A 228 -44.86 -15.76 -0.11
C ALA A 228 -46.12 -15.63 -0.98
N GLU A 229 -46.43 -14.41 -1.40
CA GLU A 229 -47.43 -14.15 -2.45
C GLU A 229 -46.83 -13.22 -3.52
N GLY A 230 -46.87 -13.65 -4.77
CA GLY A 230 -46.37 -12.89 -5.90
C GLY A 230 -47.33 -12.93 -7.09
N ASN A 231 -47.50 -11.78 -7.76
CA ASN A 231 -47.94 -11.77 -9.15
C ASN A 231 -47.42 -10.52 -9.87
N ASN A 232 -47.40 -10.59 -11.19
CA ASN A 232 -46.97 -9.53 -12.11
C ASN A 232 -48.08 -8.50 -12.30
N GLY A 233 -47.70 -7.23 -12.51
CA GLY A 233 -48.63 -6.17 -12.89
C GLY A 233 -47.92 -4.86 -13.22
N ALA A 234 -47.63 -4.63 -14.50
CA ALA A 234 -46.97 -3.41 -14.96
C ALA A 234 -47.99 -2.36 -15.41
N THR A 235 -47.99 -1.19 -14.75
CA THR A 235 -48.43 0.10 -15.30
C THR A 235 -47.64 1.18 -14.57
N GLY A 236 -46.97 2.05 -15.31
CA GLY A 236 -46.26 3.19 -14.72
C GLY A 236 -47.18 4.39 -14.54
N ASN A 237 -46.73 5.36 -13.75
CA ASN A 237 -46.97 6.76 -14.05
C ASN A 237 -45.84 7.65 -13.53
N ASP A 238 -45.57 8.70 -14.27
CA ASP A 238 -44.69 9.81 -13.92
C ASP A 238 -44.95 10.38 -12.51
N SER A 239 -43.88 10.75 -11.83
CA SER A 239 -43.86 11.86 -10.88
C SER A 239 -42.44 12.45 -10.84
N GLU A 240 -42.30 13.67 -11.34
CA GLU A 240 -41.08 14.46 -11.26
C GLU A 240 -40.77 14.88 -9.80
N ASP A 241 -39.56 15.42 -9.60
CA ASP A 241 -39.25 16.66 -8.86
C ASP A 241 -38.21 16.58 -7.70
N GLU A 242 -37.62 17.75 -7.43
CA GLU A 242 -36.75 18.17 -6.31
C GLU A 242 -35.57 17.26 -5.91
N GLY A 243 -34.46 17.41 -6.64
CA GLY A 243 -33.13 17.16 -6.08
C GLY A 243 -32.77 18.23 -5.05
N HIS A 244 -32.42 17.83 -3.83
CA HIS A 244 -32.14 18.76 -2.72
C HIS A 244 -30.73 19.36 -2.81
N ASP A 245 -30.68 20.69 -2.75
CA ASP A 245 -29.45 21.50 -2.75
C ASP A 245 -28.64 21.28 -1.45
N LEU A 246 -27.32 21.37 -1.56
CA LEU A 246 -26.37 21.22 -0.45
C LEU A 246 -25.72 22.54 0.00
N ASP A 247 -25.91 23.65 -0.71
CA ASP A 247 -25.42 24.99 -0.31
C ASP A 247 -26.35 25.71 0.69
N ALA A 248 -27.06 24.95 1.53
CA ALA A 248 -27.94 25.45 2.58
C ALA A 248 -27.16 26.09 3.75
N LYS A 249 -26.69 27.32 3.54
CA LYS A 249 -25.95 28.13 4.51
C LYS A 249 -26.78 28.40 5.78
N SER A 250 -26.31 27.90 6.93
CA SER A 250 -26.97 28.08 8.23
C SER A 250 -26.81 29.54 8.73
N PRO A 251 -27.89 30.20 9.21
CA PRO A 251 -27.83 31.61 9.62
C PRO A 251 -27.38 31.82 11.08
N ASP A 252 -26.40 32.70 11.20
CA ASP A 252 -26.20 33.76 12.21
C ASP A 252 -26.39 33.48 13.72
N ASP A 253 -25.28 33.62 14.45
CA ASP A 253 -25.19 34.44 15.66
C ASP A 253 -23.93 35.35 15.52
N ALA A 254 -24.03 36.63 15.89
CA ALA A 254 -22.97 37.67 15.78
C ALA A 254 -22.75 38.34 17.16
N GLU A 255 -21.84 39.30 17.44
CA GLU A 255 -20.78 40.05 16.72
C GLU A 255 -19.40 39.72 17.39
N GLU A 256 -18.21 40.29 17.15
CA GLU A 256 -17.61 41.46 16.46
C GLU A 256 -16.32 40.97 15.73
N GLY A 257 -15.51 41.70 14.94
CA GLY A 257 -15.45 43.09 14.45
C GLY A 257 -14.10 43.35 13.72
N ASP A 258 -14.01 44.40 12.89
CA ASP A 258 -12.85 44.91 12.12
C ASP A 258 -12.13 43.95 11.12
N ASP A 259 -12.47 44.08 9.83
CA ASP A 259 -11.68 44.66 8.71
C ASP A 259 -10.21 44.19 8.46
N GLU A 260 -9.66 44.15 7.24
CA GLU A 260 -10.07 44.66 5.90
C GLU A 260 -9.39 43.80 4.78
N GLU A 261 -9.81 43.94 3.51
CA GLU A 261 -9.14 43.49 2.26
C GLU A 261 -8.51 42.06 2.17
N GLY A 262 -8.88 41.14 1.26
CA GLY A 262 -9.74 41.22 0.08
C GLY A 262 -8.97 41.14 -1.25
N TYR A 263 -8.72 39.93 -1.78
CA TYR A 263 -8.77 39.68 -3.25
C TYR A 263 -8.80 38.18 -3.60
N ASN A 264 -9.56 37.82 -4.64
CA ASN A 264 -9.63 36.46 -5.19
C ASN A 264 -8.54 36.24 -6.27
N GLY A 265 -7.94 35.05 -6.29
CA GLY A 265 -6.88 34.70 -7.23
C GLY A 265 -6.91 33.22 -7.62
N ASN A 266 -7.92 32.81 -8.41
CA ASN A 266 -7.99 31.47 -8.98
C ASN A 266 -6.84 31.25 -9.99
N GLY A 267 -6.01 30.23 -9.75
CA GLY A 267 -4.88 29.88 -10.60
C GLY A 267 -4.50 28.42 -10.39
N THR A 268 -4.57 27.64 -11.47
CA THR A 268 -4.26 26.21 -11.58
C THR A 268 -2.96 25.78 -10.89
N ASP A 269 -3.05 24.75 -10.05
CA ASP A 269 -1.89 23.99 -9.58
C ASP A 269 -1.30 23.17 -10.76
N GLU A 270 -0.29 23.73 -11.43
CA GLU A 270 0.64 22.98 -12.26
C GLU A 270 1.93 22.78 -11.44
N ASP A 271 2.08 21.59 -10.84
CA ASP A 271 3.26 21.21 -10.05
C ASP A 271 4.49 21.05 -10.98
N GLU A 272 5.28 22.11 -11.15
CA GLU A 272 6.61 22.03 -11.79
C GLU A 272 7.62 21.35 -10.84
N ASP A 273 7.93 20.06 -11.09
CA ASP A 273 9.03 19.35 -10.44
C ASP A 273 10.39 19.96 -10.87
N GLU A 274 11.09 20.63 -9.94
CA GLU A 274 12.48 21.08 -10.15
C GLU A 274 13.45 19.88 -10.17
N ASP A 275 13.58 19.24 -11.33
CA ASP A 275 14.55 18.16 -11.55
C ASP A 275 15.99 18.70 -11.48
N ASN A 276 16.76 18.19 -10.51
CA ASN A 276 18.10 18.70 -10.20
C ASN A 276 19.15 18.15 -11.19
N ASN A 277 19.40 18.93 -12.24
CA ASN A 277 20.26 18.59 -13.37
C ASN A 277 21.68 18.13 -12.94
N GLY A 278 22.04 16.90 -13.31
CA GLY A 278 23.34 16.29 -13.05
C GLY A 278 23.90 15.75 -14.36
N GLU A 279 25.10 16.20 -14.73
CA GLU A 279 25.70 16.07 -16.06
C GLU A 279 25.84 14.61 -16.52
N GLU A 280 25.21 14.25 -17.64
CA GLU A 280 25.41 12.98 -18.36
C GLU A 280 26.44 13.18 -19.50
N GLU A 281 27.39 12.25 -19.64
CA GLU A 281 28.33 12.23 -20.77
C GLU A 281 27.74 11.41 -21.94
N GLU A 282 27.55 12.05 -23.11
CA GLU A 282 26.97 11.41 -24.30
C GLU A 282 27.95 10.41 -24.97
N GLU A 283 27.78 9.10 -24.76
CA GLU A 283 28.39 8.09 -25.63
C GLU A 283 27.44 7.67 -26.78
N GLN A 284 27.87 8.00 -28.00
CA GLN A 284 27.11 7.89 -29.24
C GLN A 284 27.16 6.48 -29.83
N TYR A 285 26.03 5.77 -29.85
CA TYR A 285 25.92 4.46 -30.49
C TYR A 285 25.22 4.50 -31.86
N SER A 286 25.85 3.86 -32.84
CA SER A 286 25.36 3.79 -34.22
C SER A 286 24.16 2.85 -34.33
N ASP A 287 23.14 3.30 -35.07
CA ASP A 287 22.17 2.41 -35.69
C ASP A 287 22.89 1.49 -36.70
N ASN A 288 22.58 0.20 -36.68
CA ASN A 288 22.90 -0.75 -37.76
C ASN A 288 22.03 -2.01 -37.65
N ASP A 289 21.27 -2.28 -38.71
CA ASP A 289 20.27 -3.34 -38.83
C ASP A 289 20.88 -4.75 -39.05
N GLN A 290 20.00 -5.77 -39.01
CA GLN A 290 20.18 -7.19 -39.38
C GLN A 290 21.02 -8.09 -38.45
N ASN A 291 20.36 -9.04 -37.78
CA ASN A 291 20.30 -10.46 -38.23
C ASN A 291 19.30 -11.28 -37.38
N ASP A 292 18.49 -12.12 -38.02
CA ASP A 292 17.66 -13.15 -37.37
C ASP A 292 18.46 -14.45 -37.17
N GLU A 293 18.54 -14.98 -35.94
CA GLU A 293 18.69 -16.44 -35.69
C GLU A 293 18.00 -16.85 -34.37
N ASP A 294 17.28 -17.99 -34.39
CA ASP A 294 16.51 -18.53 -33.26
C ASP A 294 17.42 -19.13 -32.15
N VAL A 295 17.55 -18.45 -31.00
CA VAL A 295 18.28 -18.97 -29.85
C VAL A 295 17.39 -19.87 -28.98
N GLN A 296 17.61 -21.18 -29.03
CA GLN A 296 16.90 -22.16 -28.19
C GLN A 296 17.25 -22.00 -26.69
N MET A 297 16.31 -21.45 -25.92
CA MET A 297 16.41 -21.37 -24.45
C MET A 297 16.27 -22.76 -23.81
N GLN A 298 17.31 -23.24 -23.13
CA GLN A 298 17.29 -24.52 -22.42
C GLN A 298 16.57 -24.40 -21.06
N ASP A 299 15.59 -25.27 -20.82
CA ASP A 299 14.74 -25.25 -19.61
C ASP A 299 15.49 -25.76 -18.37
N GLN A 300 15.87 -24.85 -17.46
CA GLN A 300 16.66 -25.19 -16.28
C GLN A 300 15.81 -25.40 -15.02
N HIS A 301 16.09 -26.51 -14.33
CA HIS A 301 15.34 -27.02 -13.19
C HIS A 301 15.41 -26.09 -11.96
N HIS A 302 14.28 -25.47 -11.61
CA HIS A 302 14.12 -24.74 -10.35
C HIS A 302 13.46 -25.62 -9.27
N GLY A 303 14.10 -25.72 -8.11
CA GLY A 303 13.62 -26.43 -6.92
C GLY A 303 14.65 -26.37 -5.79
N VAL A 304 14.19 -26.27 -4.54
CA VAL A 304 15.04 -26.14 -3.35
C VAL A 304 15.19 -27.51 -2.66
N ASP A 305 16.40 -27.86 -2.21
CA ASP A 305 16.68 -29.16 -1.57
C ASP A 305 16.13 -29.24 -0.14
N ALA A 306 15.57 -30.40 0.21
CA ALA A 306 14.87 -30.64 1.48
C ALA A 306 15.75 -30.39 2.71
N ARG A 307 17.07 -30.59 2.61
CA ARG A 307 18.03 -30.29 3.70
C ARG A 307 18.01 -28.82 4.15
N THR A 308 17.59 -27.90 3.29
CA THR A 308 17.51 -26.47 3.65
C THR A 308 16.23 -26.10 4.39
N LEU A 309 15.18 -26.95 4.36
CA LEU A 309 14.01 -26.80 5.23
C LEU A 309 14.32 -27.26 6.66
N THR A 310 14.93 -28.44 6.83
CA THR A 310 15.19 -29.02 8.17
C THR A 310 16.10 -28.14 9.04
N ILE A 311 17.02 -27.38 8.44
CA ILE A 311 17.88 -26.42 9.15
C ILE A 311 17.09 -25.22 9.70
N LEU A 312 15.90 -24.93 9.17
CA LEU A 312 15.02 -23.86 9.65
C LEU A 312 14.02 -24.34 10.72
N GLU A 313 13.69 -25.64 10.75
CA GLU A 313 12.84 -26.24 11.80
C GLU A 313 13.56 -26.25 13.17
N GLU A 314 14.89 -26.39 13.19
CA GLU A 314 15.69 -26.33 14.44
C GLU A 314 15.77 -24.92 15.06
N ASP A 315 15.42 -23.85 14.33
CA ASP A 315 15.33 -22.47 14.82
C ASP A 315 13.92 -22.11 15.37
N GLU A 316 12.92 -23.01 15.30
CA GLU A 316 11.54 -22.71 15.71
C GLU A 316 11.25 -22.90 17.21
N GLU A 317 12.11 -23.54 18.02
CA GLU A 317 11.88 -23.75 19.48
C GLU A 317 11.96 -22.47 20.34
N GLY A 318 11.94 -21.27 19.73
CA GLY A 318 12.20 -19.98 20.38
C GLY A 318 11.12 -18.89 20.29
N TRP A 319 9.91 -19.17 19.77
CA TRP A 319 8.90 -18.14 19.44
C TRP A 319 7.44 -18.47 19.81
#